data_AF-A0A4Z1CIK6-F1
#
_entry.id   AF-A0A4Z1CIK6-F1
#
_cell.length_a   1.000
_cell.length_b   1.000
_cell.length_c   1.000
_cell.angle_alpha   90.00
_cell.angle_beta   90.00
_cell.angle_gamma   90.00
#
_symmetry.space_group_name_H-M   'P 1'
#
loop_
_entity.id
_entity.type
_entity.pdbx_description
1 polymer ?
#
loop_
_entity_poly.entity_id
_entity_poly.type
_entity_poly.pdbx_seq_one_letter_code
_entity_poly.pdbx_strand_id
1 'polypeptide(L)'
;MSRVVHLHIGAPKTGTTYLQDRLLLNSPTLARHGVTIPSRRGGRSDMFHFRAALDLLEQDWGGAPGHASGAWDAMMRKVRRADGNVVISHEILAGAKPEKVAKAMNDLAGDEVHVVYSARDLGRQLPAAWQESIKQGRKWPFKRFLTKVERGQTWFFNAMDLPTVLARWGAKVPPERVHVVTVPHDRGPNGDELWLRFCRAFGIDPAWAPLDSERDNRSLGIAETSLLRKLNRRLELGVWRDPAYDALIRELLAQQVLVSRKAVPVRLPPDRYEFAEQQAALWIDWIKGSGVDVIGDVEDLRPRRPAEGEEWKDPDRVRAKLELGAALDALTVMTQEAANRASAESVSGRLRDTARRLRDR
;
A
#
# COMPACT_ATOMS: atom_id res chain seq x y z
N MET A 1 12.67 30.73 -6.08
CA MET A 1 12.90 29.61 -5.14
C MET A 1 12.92 28.32 -5.94
N SER A 2 13.77 27.36 -5.59
CA SER A 2 13.71 26.04 -6.23
C SER A 2 12.42 25.34 -5.80
N ARG A 3 11.81 24.56 -6.69
CA ARG A 3 10.59 23.81 -6.39
C ARG A 3 10.93 22.63 -5.47
N VAL A 4 10.08 22.38 -4.48
CA VAL A 4 10.24 21.21 -3.60
C VAL A 4 9.50 20.01 -4.16
N VAL A 5 10.19 18.88 -4.29
CA VAL A 5 9.61 17.58 -4.66
C VAL A 5 9.70 16.65 -3.46
N HIS A 6 8.54 16.35 -2.86
CA HIS A 6 8.42 15.32 -1.84
C HIS A 6 8.23 13.97 -2.52
N LEU A 7 9.26 13.13 -2.41
CA LEU A 7 9.27 11.77 -2.91
C LEU A 7 8.98 10.81 -1.76
N HIS A 8 7.70 10.46 -1.57
CA HIS A 8 7.27 9.45 -0.62
C HIS A 8 7.46 8.04 -1.20
N ILE A 9 8.43 7.33 -0.64
CA ILE A 9 8.94 6.05 -1.19
C ILE A 9 8.38 4.82 -0.50
N GLY A 10 7.62 4.93 0.58
CA GLY A 10 7.12 3.79 1.35
C GLY A 10 7.23 4.03 2.84
N ALA A 11 7.32 3.01 3.69
CA ALA A 11 7.41 1.59 3.35
C ALA A 11 6.05 0.97 2.95
N PRO A 12 6.02 -0.25 2.39
CA PRO A 12 4.76 -0.97 2.23
C PRO A 12 4.08 -1.24 3.58
N LYS A 13 2.74 -1.23 3.61
CA LYS A 13 1.91 -1.55 4.80
C LYS A 13 2.03 -0.58 5.98
N THR A 14 2.34 0.68 5.68
CA THR A 14 2.41 1.80 6.64
C THR A 14 1.27 2.82 6.46
N GLY A 15 0.18 2.44 5.78
CA GLY A 15 -0.95 3.34 5.52
C GLY A 15 -0.84 4.14 4.22
N THR A 16 0.05 3.74 3.30
CA THR A 16 0.26 4.43 2.02
C THR A 16 -1.00 4.52 1.15
N THR A 17 -1.85 3.49 1.16
CA THR A 17 -3.14 3.52 0.45
C THR A 17 -4.07 4.61 0.98
N TYR A 18 -4.14 4.79 2.30
CA TYR A 18 -4.94 5.86 2.93
C TYR A 18 -4.39 7.24 2.54
N LEU A 19 -3.08 7.42 2.66
CA LEU A 19 -2.39 8.66 2.27
C LEU A 19 -2.64 9.02 0.80
N GLN A 20 -2.36 8.08 -0.10
CA GLN A 20 -2.46 8.31 -1.55
C GLN A 20 -3.90 8.66 -1.93
N ASP A 21 -4.90 7.99 -1.36
CA ASP A 21 -6.30 8.30 -1.64
C ASP A 21 -6.67 9.72 -1.19
N ARG A 22 -6.26 10.14 0.03
CA ARG A 22 -6.50 11.52 0.50
C ARG A 22 -5.80 12.58 -0.34
N LEU A 23 -4.54 12.37 -0.73
CA LEU A 23 -3.82 13.30 -1.61
C LEU A 23 -4.56 13.48 -2.95
N LEU A 24 -5.11 12.40 -3.48
CA LEU A 24 -5.82 12.42 -4.76
C LEU A 24 -7.20 13.07 -4.64
N LEU A 25 -7.98 12.75 -3.60
CA LEU A 25 -9.28 13.37 -3.33
C LEU A 25 -9.15 14.89 -3.19
N ASN A 26 -8.08 15.36 -2.55
CA ASN A 26 -7.83 16.76 -2.30
C ASN A 26 -6.96 17.45 -3.36
N SER A 27 -6.58 16.76 -4.45
CA SER A 27 -5.66 17.33 -5.44
C SER A 27 -6.12 18.68 -6.03
N PRO A 28 -7.43 18.93 -6.27
CA PRO A 28 -7.87 20.24 -6.76
C PRO A 28 -7.67 21.38 -5.74
N THR A 29 -7.90 21.11 -4.45
CA THR A 29 -7.73 22.11 -3.38
C THR A 29 -6.24 22.34 -3.11
N LEU A 30 -5.45 21.27 -3.02
CA LEU A 30 -3.99 21.33 -2.88
C LEU A 30 -3.34 22.15 -4.00
N ALA A 31 -3.80 21.99 -5.24
CA ALA A 31 -3.28 22.74 -6.38
C ALA A 31 -3.50 24.27 -6.24
N ARG A 32 -4.60 24.72 -5.63
CA ARG A 32 -4.84 26.14 -5.36
C ARG A 32 -3.87 26.72 -4.33
N HIS A 33 -3.29 25.87 -3.49
CA HIS A 33 -2.25 26.20 -2.52
C HIS A 33 -0.84 25.89 -3.03
N GLY A 34 -0.67 25.68 -4.33
CA GLY A 34 0.64 25.46 -4.95
C GLY A 34 1.22 24.07 -4.72
N VAL A 35 0.40 23.08 -4.32
CA VAL A 35 0.82 21.68 -4.15
C VAL A 35 0.22 20.81 -5.26
N THR A 36 1.07 20.29 -6.13
CA THR A 36 0.68 19.44 -7.26
C THR A 36 0.79 17.96 -6.90
N ILE A 37 -0.31 17.23 -7.08
CA ILE A 37 -0.33 15.76 -7.05
C ILE A 37 -0.46 15.26 -8.51
N PRO A 38 0.60 14.73 -9.14
CA PRO A 38 0.55 14.35 -10.54
C PRO A 38 -0.51 13.28 -10.83
N SER A 39 -1.50 13.62 -11.65
CA SER A 39 -2.58 12.70 -12.01
C SER A 39 -2.92 12.76 -13.49
N ARG A 40 -3.59 11.71 -14.02
CA ARG A 40 -4.16 11.74 -15.37
C ARG A 40 -5.51 12.48 -15.34
N ARG A 41 -5.80 13.31 -16.37
CA ARG A 41 -7.13 13.92 -16.52
C ARG A 41 -8.19 12.81 -16.69
N GLY A 42 -9.24 12.84 -15.87
CA GLY A 42 -10.44 12.01 -16.03
C GLY A 42 -10.28 10.50 -15.74
N GLY A 43 -9.29 10.07 -14.95
CA GLY A 43 -9.14 8.67 -14.56
C GLY A 43 -8.65 8.50 -13.11
N ARG A 44 -8.70 7.27 -12.58
CA ARG A 44 -8.20 6.97 -11.22
C ARG A 44 -6.69 7.18 -11.17
N SER A 45 -6.29 8.16 -10.38
CA SER A 45 -4.94 8.72 -10.34
C SER A 45 -3.94 7.88 -9.53
N ASP A 46 -4.42 6.94 -8.71
CA ASP A 46 -3.59 5.96 -7.99
C ASP A 46 -2.76 5.09 -8.95
N MET A 47 -3.36 4.68 -10.08
CA MET A 47 -2.66 3.95 -11.12
C MET A 47 -1.55 4.75 -11.82
N PHE A 48 -1.61 6.08 -11.81
CA PHE A 48 -0.60 6.90 -12.49
C PHE A 48 0.74 6.85 -11.75
N HIS A 49 0.72 7.06 -10.44
CA HIS A 49 1.89 6.95 -9.58
C HIS A 49 2.44 5.52 -9.56
N PHE A 50 1.55 4.52 -9.48
CA PHE A 50 1.94 3.13 -9.51
C PHE A 50 2.68 2.77 -10.80
N ARG A 51 2.13 3.12 -11.97
CA ARG A 51 2.77 2.85 -13.26
C ARG A 51 4.10 3.60 -13.41
N ALA A 52 4.18 4.85 -12.96
CA ALA A 52 5.44 5.58 -12.98
C ALA A 52 6.51 4.91 -12.13
N ALA A 53 6.15 4.40 -10.95
CA ALA A 53 7.06 3.67 -10.09
C ALA A 53 7.46 2.31 -10.71
N LEU A 54 6.53 1.57 -11.31
CA LEU A 54 6.83 0.33 -12.04
C LEU A 54 7.80 0.55 -13.20
N ASP A 55 7.56 1.58 -14.00
CA ASP A 55 8.39 1.96 -15.14
C ASP A 55 9.81 2.32 -14.70
N LEU A 56 9.94 3.18 -13.67
CA LEU A 56 11.25 3.51 -13.09
C LEU A 56 12.00 2.27 -12.59
N LEU A 57 11.28 1.32 -11.99
CA LEU A 57 11.87 0.10 -11.44
C LEU A 57 12.10 -0.99 -12.50
N GLU A 58 11.64 -0.78 -13.74
CA GLU A 58 11.61 -1.79 -14.82
C GLU A 58 10.92 -3.08 -14.35
N GLN A 59 9.77 -2.92 -13.68
CA GLN A 59 8.97 -4.02 -13.18
C GLN A 59 7.63 -4.09 -13.91
N ASP A 60 7.24 -5.30 -14.29
CA ASP A 60 5.87 -5.58 -14.72
C ASP A 60 5.03 -6.07 -13.54
N TRP A 61 3.82 -5.53 -13.42
CA TRP A 61 2.85 -5.94 -12.41
C TRP A 61 1.44 -6.09 -12.99
N GLY A 62 1.04 -7.33 -13.24
CA GLY A 62 -0.27 -7.64 -13.81
C GLY A 62 -0.47 -7.08 -15.22
N GLY A 63 -1.46 -7.62 -15.94
CA GLY A 63 -1.75 -7.20 -17.31
C GLY A 63 -0.65 -7.55 -18.33
N ALA A 64 -0.75 -6.94 -19.51
CA ALA A 64 0.20 -7.18 -20.60
C ALA A 64 1.59 -6.58 -20.29
N PRO A 65 2.68 -7.22 -20.73
CA PRO A 65 4.04 -6.68 -20.61
C PRO A 65 4.13 -5.25 -21.17
N GLY A 66 4.86 -4.38 -20.48
CA GLY A 66 5.09 -3.00 -20.93
C GLY A 66 3.93 -2.03 -20.70
N HIS A 67 2.89 -2.40 -19.95
CA HIS A 67 1.75 -1.51 -19.67
C HIS A 67 2.13 -0.22 -18.92
N ALA A 68 3.29 -0.20 -18.26
CA ALA A 68 3.84 0.95 -17.56
C ALA A 68 4.83 1.78 -18.40
N SER A 69 5.22 1.31 -19.59
CA SER A 69 6.27 1.91 -20.41
C SER A 69 6.05 3.41 -20.65
N GLY A 70 7.05 4.23 -20.29
CA GLY A 70 7.06 5.68 -20.46
C GLY A 70 6.23 6.45 -19.41
N ALA A 71 5.68 5.77 -18.41
CA ALA A 71 4.93 6.39 -17.32
C ALA A 71 5.83 7.24 -16.40
N TRP A 72 7.10 6.84 -16.18
CA TRP A 72 8.04 7.65 -15.41
C TRP A 72 8.37 8.96 -16.14
N ASP A 73 8.62 8.90 -17.45
CA ASP A 73 8.86 10.11 -18.23
C ASP A 73 7.61 11.02 -18.27
N ALA A 74 6.41 10.42 -18.28
CA ALA A 74 5.15 11.16 -18.16
C ALA A 74 5.01 11.84 -16.79
N MET A 75 5.44 11.18 -15.72
CA MET A 75 5.53 11.75 -14.38
C MET A 75 6.49 12.94 -14.37
N MET A 76 7.72 12.78 -14.85
CA MET A 76 8.72 13.85 -14.88
C MET A 76 8.28 15.04 -15.76
N ARG A 77 7.57 14.79 -16.85
CA ARG A 77 6.92 15.84 -17.66
C ARG A 77 5.85 16.63 -16.92
N LYS A 78 5.18 16.05 -15.91
CA LYS A 78 4.23 16.75 -15.06
C LYS A 78 4.94 17.50 -13.95
N VAL A 79 5.94 16.88 -13.32
CA VAL A 79 6.81 17.54 -12.33
C VAL A 79 7.34 18.83 -12.93
N ARG A 80 8.00 18.78 -14.09
CA ARG A 80 8.58 19.98 -14.75
C ARG A 80 7.59 21.10 -15.04
N ARG A 81 6.31 20.79 -15.27
CA ARG A 81 5.25 21.77 -15.55
C ARG A 81 4.54 22.30 -14.30
N ALA A 82 4.86 21.79 -13.12
CA ALA A 82 4.25 22.25 -11.89
C ALA A 82 4.88 23.59 -11.47
N ASP A 83 4.03 24.57 -11.17
CA ASP A 83 4.44 25.91 -10.74
C ASP A 83 4.83 25.98 -9.25
N GLY A 84 4.50 24.94 -8.47
CA GLY A 84 4.77 24.84 -7.04
C GLY A 84 5.24 23.45 -6.61
N ASN A 85 5.13 23.16 -5.31
CA ASN A 85 5.60 21.90 -4.71
C ASN A 85 4.91 20.68 -5.33
N VAL A 86 5.62 19.56 -5.41
CA VAL A 86 5.09 18.31 -5.97
C VAL A 86 5.19 17.19 -4.95
N VAL A 87 4.16 16.36 -4.84
CA VAL A 87 4.21 15.12 -4.07
C VAL A 87 4.13 13.92 -5.02
N ILE A 88 5.17 13.10 -5.03
CA ILE A 88 5.21 11.80 -5.70
C ILE A 88 5.18 10.73 -4.61
N SER A 89 4.11 9.93 -4.58
CA SER A 89 3.90 8.91 -3.54
C SER A 89 3.66 7.53 -4.13
N HIS A 90 4.56 6.57 -3.86
CA HIS A 90 4.30 5.14 -4.05
C HIS A 90 5.31 4.26 -3.29
N GLU A 91 4.83 3.28 -2.51
CA GLU A 91 5.66 2.50 -1.58
C GLU A 91 6.62 1.49 -2.22
N ILE A 92 6.41 1.16 -3.50
CA ILE A 92 7.26 0.17 -4.18
C ILE A 92 8.66 0.76 -4.46
N LEU A 93 8.78 2.09 -4.41
CA LEU A 93 10.04 2.82 -4.57
C LEU A 93 11.03 2.52 -3.44
N ALA A 94 10.59 2.14 -2.24
CA ALA A 94 11.47 1.80 -1.13
C ALA A 94 12.48 0.72 -1.52
N GLY A 95 12.04 -0.28 -2.30
CA GLY A 95 12.88 -1.37 -2.78
C GLY A 95 13.76 -1.05 -4.00
N ALA A 96 13.80 0.21 -4.47
CA ALA A 96 14.57 0.60 -5.65
C ALA A 96 16.07 0.29 -5.49
N LYS A 97 16.69 -0.32 -6.50
CA LYS A 97 18.13 -0.58 -6.52
C LYS A 97 18.92 0.73 -6.71
N PRO A 98 20.22 0.80 -6.33
CA PRO A 98 21.01 2.03 -6.40
C PRO A 98 20.98 2.73 -7.76
N GLU A 99 21.02 1.99 -8.86
CA GLU A 99 20.94 2.52 -10.23
C GLU A 99 19.60 3.21 -10.53
N LYS A 100 18.50 2.71 -9.97
CA LYS A 100 17.16 3.31 -10.14
C LYS A 100 16.98 4.55 -9.28
N VAL A 101 17.54 4.55 -8.07
CA VAL A 101 17.62 5.74 -7.21
C VAL A 101 18.43 6.83 -7.91
N ALA A 102 19.61 6.50 -8.45
CA ALA A 102 20.43 7.46 -9.17
C ALA A 102 19.70 8.05 -10.39
N LYS A 103 18.98 7.23 -11.17
CA LYS A 103 18.12 7.72 -12.25
C LYS A 103 17.07 8.72 -11.75
N ALA A 104 16.30 8.36 -10.72
CA ALA A 104 15.26 9.22 -10.18
C ALA A 104 15.81 10.56 -9.68
N MET A 105 16.93 10.54 -8.95
CA MET A 105 17.59 11.76 -8.46
C MET A 105 18.15 12.62 -9.59
N ASN A 106 18.68 12.01 -10.66
CA ASN A 106 19.14 12.75 -11.84
C ASN A 106 17.97 13.39 -12.61
N ASP A 107 16.84 12.69 -12.75
CA ASP A 107 15.66 13.23 -13.43
C ASP A 107 14.99 14.37 -12.66
N LEU A 108 15.20 14.41 -11.34
CA LEU A 108 14.77 15.48 -10.42
C LEU A 108 15.85 16.55 -10.19
N ALA A 109 16.98 16.49 -10.91
CA ALA A 109 18.04 17.47 -10.75
C ALA A 109 17.53 18.89 -11.08
N GLY A 110 17.82 19.83 -10.19
CA GLY A 110 17.34 21.22 -10.27
C GLY A 110 16.13 21.52 -9.37
N ASP A 111 15.48 20.49 -8.84
CA ASP A 111 14.48 20.60 -7.78
C ASP A 111 15.12 20.31 -6.40
N GLU A 112 14.54 20.86 -5.34
CA GLU A 112 14.85 20.49 -3.95
C GLU A 112 14.09 19.22 -3.58
N VAL A 113 14.81 18.10 -3.45
CA VAL A 113 14.19 16.79 -3.19
C VAL A 113 14.15 16.48 -1.71
N HIS A 114 12.96 16.15 -1.23
CA HIS A 114 12.71 15.63 0.11
C HIS A 114 12.28 14.16 0.01
N VAL A 115 13.00 13.26 0.66
CA VAL A 115 12.67 11.83 0.69
C VAL A 115 11.79 11.57 1.90
N VAL A 116 10.59 11.03 1.70
CA VAL A 116 9.67 10.69 2.79
C VAL A 116 9.52 9.18 2.89
N TYR A 117 9.87 8.62 4.06
CA TYR A 117 9.70 7.23 4.40
C TYR A 117 8.82 7.10 5.63
N SER A 118 7.80 6.27 5.56
CA SER A 118 6.91 5.93 6.65
C SER A 118 7.32 4.59 7.24
N ALA A 119 7.33 4.51 8.56
CA ALA A 119 7.86 3.39 9.33
C ALA A 119 6.83 2.91 10.35
N ARG A 120 6.67 1.60 10.49
CA ARG A 120 5.69 0.96 11.38
C ARG A 120 6.37 -0.17 12.14
N ASP A 121 5.91 -0.47 13.35
CA ASP A 121 6.40 -1.63 14.08
C ASP A 121 6.18 -2.93 13.30
N LEU A 122 7.17 -3.81 13.38
CA LEU A 122 7.14 -5.11 12.70
C LEU A 122 6.06 -6.05 13.23
N GLY A 123 5.59 -5.83 14.46
CA GLY A 123 4.48 -6.58 15.07
C GLY A 123 3.18 -6.45 14.28
N ARG A 124 2.87 -5.25 13.78
CA ARG A 124 1.72 -4.98 12.89
C ARG A 124 2.06 -5.10 11.41
N GLN A 125 3.29 -4.76 11.01
CA GLN A 125 3.67 -4.71 9.59
C GLN A 125 3.89 -6.10 8.96
N LEU A 126 4.50 -7.05 9.68
CA LEU A 126 4.77 -8.40 9.16
C LEU A 126 3.50 -9.22 8.89
N PRO A 127 2.50 -9.26 9.79
CA PRO A 127 1.20 -9.86 9.47
C PRO A 127 0.56 -9.24 8.22
N ALA A 128 0.53 -7.90 8.13
CA ALA A 128 -0.06 -7.20 7.00
C ALA A 128 0.66 -7.51 5.67
N ALA A 129 1.99 -7.58 5.69
CA ALA A 129 2.80 -7.94 4.53
C ALA A 129 2.56 -9.40 4.08
N TRP A 130 2.43 -10.33 5.03
CA TRP A 130 2.07 -11.71 4.71
C TRP A 130 0.69 -11.79 4.06
N GLN A 131 -0.32 -11.16 4.65
CA GLN A 131 -1.69 -11.14 4.11
C GLN A 131 -1.74 -10.53 2.72
N GLU A 132 -1.00 -9.44 2.49
CA GLU A 132 -0.86 -8.86 1.17
C GLU A 132 -0.27 -9.86 0.18
N SER A 133 0.77 -10.59 0.55
CA SER A 133 1.35 -11.61 -0.32
C SER A 133 0.32 -12.70 -0.70
N ILE A 134 -0.59 -13.05 0.21
CA ILE A 134 -1.69 -14.00 -0.06
C ILE A 134 -2.71 -13.38 -1.02
N LYS A 135 -3.07 -12.09 -0.85
CA LYS A 135 -3.93 -11.36 -1.80
C LYS A 135 -3.33 -11.33 -3.21
N GLN A 136 -2.01 -11.30 -3.31
CA GLN A 136 -1.25 -11.36 -4.57
C GLN A 136 -0.99 -12.79 -5.06
N GLY A 137 -1.72 -13.79 -4.54
CA GLY A 137 -1.67 -15.17 -5.03
C GLY A 137 -0.58 -16.05 -4.44
N ARG A 138 0.22 -15.59 -3.46
CA ARG A 138 1.17 -16.48 -2.78
C ARG A 138 0.43 -17.52 -1.96
N LYS A 139 1.03 -18.71 -1.82
CA LYS A 139 0.42 -19.89 -1.17
C LYS A 139 1.11 -20.33 0.13
N TRP A 140 2.20 -19.66 0.50
CA TRP A 140 3.05 -20.07 1.62
C TRP A 140 2.40 -19.84 3.00
N PRO A 141 2.66 -20.73 3.98
CA PRO A 141 2.28 -20.52 5.38
C PRO A 141 2.94 -19.26 5.99
N PHE A 142 2.33 -18.68 7.02
CA PHE A 142 2.85 -17.51 7.74
C PHE A 142 4.22 -17.81 8.38
N LYS A 143 4.36 -18.98 9.02
CA LYS A 143 5.65 -19.41 9.60
C LYS A 143 6.79 -19.38 8.57
N ARG A 144 6.51 -19.84 7.35
CA ARG A 144 7.50 -19.85 6.25
C ARG A 144 7.83 -18.44 5.76
N PHE A 145 6.85 -17.55 5.73
CA PHE A 145 7.06 -16.14 5.41
C PHE A 145 7.99 -15.47 6.44
N LEU A 146 7.69 -15.61 7.74
CA LEU A 146 8.50 -15.03 8.82
C LEU A 146 9.94 -15.55 8.80
N THR A 147 10.13 -16.87 8.63
CA THR A 147 11.48 -17.46 8.51
C THR A 147 12.28 -16.85 7.34
N LYS A 148 11.62 -16.51 6.23
CA LYS A 148 12.29 -15.86 5.09
C LYS A 148 12.57 -14.39 5.34
N VAL A 149 11.70 -13.68 6.05
CA VAL A 149 11.90 -12.28 6.46
C VAL A 149 13.14 -12.19 7.34
N GLU A 150 13.24 -13.02 8.37
CA GLU A 150 14.38 -13.05 9.30
C GLU A 150 15.72 -13.36 8.61
N ARG A 151 15.67 -14.10 7.50
CA ARG A 151 16.85 -14.40 6.67
C ARG A 151 17.16 -13.31 5.63
N GLY A 152 16.39 -12.22 5.57
CA GLY A 152 16.53 -11.18 4.55
C GLY A 152 16.16 -11.62 3.13
N GLN A 153 15.37 -12.69 2.98
CA GLN A 153 15.09 -13.34 1.68
C GLN A 153 13.75 -12.93 1.05
N THR A 154 13.19 -11.78 1.43
CA THR A 154 11.92 -11.29 0.90
C THR A 154 12.04 -9.86 0.41
N TRP A 155 11.36 -9.54 -0.69
CA TRP A 155 11.26 -8.16 -1.17
C TRP A 155 10.67 -7.24 -0.08
N PHE A 156 9.66 -7.74 0.64
CA PHE A 156 9.03 -7.06 1.76
C PHE A 156 10.05 -6.63 2.81
N PHE A 157 10.93 -7.52 3.25
CA PHE A 157 12.00 -7.15 4.19
C PHE A 157 12.92 -6.07 3.61
N ASN A 158 13.38 -6.25 2.36
CA ASN A 158 14.27 -5.27 1.72
C ASN A 158 13.65 -3.88 1.54
N ALA A 159 12.32 -3.80 1.45
CA ALA A 159 11.57 -2.53 1.35
C ALA A 159 11.17 -1.97 2.73
N MET A 160 11.24 -2.76 3.79
CA MET A 160 10.92 -2.37 5.18
C MET A 160 12.17 -2.05 6.00
N ASP A 161 13.34 -2.58 5.63
CA ASP A 161 14.60 -2.37 6.33
C ASP A 161 15.05 -0.90 6.22
N LEU A 162 14.60 -0.11 7.19
CA LEU A 162 14.70 1.34 7.21
C LEU A 162 16.15 1.84 7.01
N PRO A 163 17.17 1.33 7.73
CA PRO A 163 18.55 1.74 7.51
C PRO A 163 19.03 1.50 6.08
N THR A 164 18.76 0.32 5.51
CA THR A 164 19.19 -0.01 4.14
C THR A 164 18.48 0.85 3.09
N VAL A 165 17.18 1.06 3.25
CA VAL A 165 16.39 1.88 2.31
C VAL A 165 16.84 3.33 2.37
N LEU A 166 16.96 3.91 3.56
CA LEU A 166 17.30 5.32 3.73
C LEU A 166 18.76 5.63 3.46
N ALA A 167 19.69 4.71 3.74
CA ALA A 167 21.08 4.87 3.30
C ALA A 167 21.18 4.98 1.78
N ARG A 168 20.34 4.24 1.04
CA ARG A 168 20.32 4.27 -0.43
C ARG A 168 19.67 5.54 -0.97
N TRP A 169 18.47 5.87 -0.51
CA TRP A 169 17.72 7.03 -1.00
C TRP A 169 18.29 8.36 -0.50
N GLY A 170 18.85 8.38 0.71
CA GLY A 170 19.46 9.55 1.35
C GLY A 170 20.90 9.83 0.94
N ALA A 171 21.56 8.96 0.15
CA ALA A 171 22.99 9.05 -0.14
C ALA A 171 23.48 10.41 -0.70
N LYS A 172 22.59 11.16 -1.37
CA LYS A 172 22.88 12.49 -1.95
C LYS A 172 21.90 13.56 -1.47
N VAL A 173 21.18 13.30 -0.39
CA VAL A 173 20.16 14.19 0.17
C VAL A 173 20.62 14.59 1.58
N PRO A 174 20.64 15.89 1.93
CA PRO A 174 20.92 16.30 3.30
C PRO A 174 19.99 15.59 4.29
N PRO A 175 20.48 15.12 5.46
CA PRO A 175 19.66 14.38 6.42
C PRO A 175 18.36 15.09 6.81
N GLU A 176 18.37 16.43 6.93
CA GLU A 176 17.21 17.26 7.26
C GLU A 176 16.09 17.24 6.18
N ARG A 177 16.39 16.72 4.99
CA ARG A 177 15.43 16.49 3.89
C ARG A 177 15.04 15.02 3.72
N VAL A 178 15.45 14.17 4.65
CA VAL A 178 15.02 12.77 4.75
C VAL A 178 14.07 12.68 5.94
N HIS A 179 12.78 12.48 5.66
CA HIS A 179 11.72 12.47 6.66
C HIS A 179 11.30 11.04 7.00
N VAL A 180 11.35 10.68 8.27
CA VAL A 180 10.81 9.43 8.81
C VAL A 180 9.47 9.70 9.49
N VAL A 181 8.38 9.31 8.84
CA VAL A 181 7.01 9.42 9.36
C VAL A 181 6.67 8.14 10.12
N THR A 182 6.54 8.20 11.44
CA THR A 182 6.19 7.01 12.23
C THR A 182 4.67 6.77 12.16
N VAL A 183 4.27 5.50 11.99
CA VAL A 183 2.86 5.09 11.99
C VAL A 183 2.42 4.87 13.43
N PRO A 184 1.54 5.72 13.97
CA PRO A 184 1.24 5.68 15.39
C PRO A 184 0.54 4.36 15.75
N HIS A 185 0.74 3.91 16.99
CA HIS A 185 -0.07 2.81 17.50
C HIS A 185 -1.54 3.19 17.63
N ASP A 186 -1.79 4.40 18.13
CA ASP A 186 -3.12 4.96 18.38
C ASP A 186 -3.41 6.06 17.36
N ARG A 187 -4.65 6.17 16.85
CA ARG A 187 -4.97 7.13 15.78
C ARG A 187 -5.06 8.60 16.25
N GLY A 188 -4.66 8.88 17.49
CA GLY A 188 -4.88 10.16 18.14
C GLY A 188 -6.34 10.43 18.48
N PRO A 189 -6.64 11.58 19.11
CA PRO A 189 -7.98 11.92 19.59
C PRO A 189 -9.04 12.00 18.49
N ASN A 190 -8.64 12.48 17.30
CA ASN A 190 -9.53 12.71 16.17
C ASN A 190 -9.44 11.61 15.10
N GLY A 191 -8.59 10.59 15.29
CA GLY A 191 -8.45 9.48 14.37
C GLY A 191 -7.56 9.74 13.14
N ASP A 192 -6.93 10.91 13.03
CA ASP A 192 -6.23 11.42 11.85
C ASP A 192 -4.73 11.66 12.07
N GLU A 193 -4.15 11.21 13.19
CA GLU A 193 -2.74 11.47 13.55
C GLU A 193 -1.75 11.11 12.43
N LEU A 194 -1.96 9.97 11.75
CA LEU A 194 -1.12 9.57 10.62
C LEU A 194 -1.17 10.59 9.46
N TRP A 195 -2.36 11.13 9.18
CA TRP A 195 -2.54 12.16 8.15
C TRP A 195 -1.80 13.44 8.53
N LEU A 196 -1.95 13.89 9.78
CA LEU A 196 -1.29 15.11 10.27
C LEU A 196 0.23 15.00 10.20
N ARG A 197 0.80 13.83 10.50
CA ARG A 197 2.23 13.56 10.34
C ARG A 197 2.68 13.66 8.88
N PHE A 198 1.91 13.12 7.94
CA PHE A 198 2.22 13.28 6.52
C PHE A 198 2.05 14.71 6.02
N CYS A 199 1.04 15.45 6.50
CA CYS A 199 0.89 16.88 6.21
C CYS A 199 2.15 17.66 6.60
N ARG A 200 2.71 17.41 7.80
CA ARG A 200 3.99 17.98 8.21
C ARG A 200 5.13 17.59 7.27
N ALA A 201 5.23 16.31 6.91
CA ALA A 201 6.29 15.80 6.03
C ALA A 201 6.25 16.40 4.61
N PHE A 202 5.08 16.84 4.15
CA PHE A 202 4.89 17.42 2.83
C PHE A 202 4.79 18.95 2.83
N GLY A 203 4.86 19.59 4.01
CA GLY A 203 4.61 21.02 4.15
C GLY A 203 3.20 21.43 3.71
N ILE A 204 2.21 20.57 3.96
CA ILE A 204 0.80 20.79 3.63
C ILE A 204 0.06 21.21 4.90
N ASP A 205 -0.64 22.33 4.87
CA ASP A 205 -1.64 22.65 5.89
C ASP A 205 -2.82 21.65 5.77
N PRO A 206 -3.18 20.92 6.84
CA PRO A 206 -4.33 20.01 6.81
C PRO A 206 -5.64 20.65 6.32
N ALA A 207 -5.83 21.96 6.52
CA ALA A 207 -7.01 22.68 6.05
C ALA A 207 -7.12 22.75 4.51
N TRP A 208 -6.01 22.57 3.79
CA TRP A 208 -5.99 22.52 2.31
C TRP A 208 -6.49 21.18 1.77
N ALA A 209 -6.67 20.19 2.63
CA ALA A 209 -7.09 18.83 2.26
C ALA A 209 -8.18 18.28 3.20
N PRO A 210 -9.37 18.90 3.22
CA PRO A 210 -10.43 18.59 4.17
C PRO A 210 -11.11 17.23 3.91
N LEU A 211 -11.03 16.68 2.70
CA LEU A 211 -11.69 15.41 2.38
C LEU A 211 -10.90 14.24 2.97
N ASP A 212 -11.60 13.33 3.65
CA ASP A 212 -11.03 12.09 4.16
C ASP A 212 -11.24 10.93 3.17
N SER A 213 -10.43 9.89 3.32
CA SER A 213 -10.55 8.69 2.49
C SER A 213 -11.75 7.87 2.96
N GLU A 214 -12.64 7.53 2.03
CA GLU A 214 -13.72 6.57 2.28
C GLU A 214 -13.24 5.11 2.23
N ARG A 215 -11.97 4.87 1.90
CA ARG A 215 -11.40 3.52 1.80
C ARG A 215 -11.15 2.95 3.19
N ASP A 216 -12.03 2.05 3.63
CA ASP A 216 -11.80 1.26 4.84
C ASP A 216 -10.83 0.09 4.55
N ASN A 217 -9.54 0.30 4.79
CA ASN A 217 -8.48 -0.70 4.60
C ASN A 217 -8.46 -1.76 5.72
N ARG A 218 -9.59 -2.40 5.99
CA ARG A 218 -9.62 -3.49 6.96
C ARG A 218 -8.84 -4.69 6.44
N SER A 219 -8.00 -5.23 7.30
CA SER A 219 -7.24 -6.45 6.99
C SER A 219 -8.14 -7.67 7.12
N LEU A 220 -7.81 -8.73 6.37
CA LEU A 220 -8.52 -10.01 6.49
C LEU A 220 -8.33 -10.60 7.89
N GLY A 221 -9.26 -11.45 8.34
CA GLY A 221 -9.02 -12.29 9.51
C GLY A 221 -8.17 -13.51 9.17
N ILE A 222 -7.87 -14.31 10.18
CA ILE A 222 -7.15 -15.59 10.01
C ILE A 222 -7.91 -16.55 9.08
N ALA A 223 -9.25 -16.58 9.17
CA ALA A 223 -10.08 -17.53 8.44
C ALA A 223 -10.14 -17.19 6.95
N GLU A 224 -10.35 -15.92 6.63
CA GLU A 224 -10.44 -15.41 5.27
C GLU A 224 -9.07 -15.46 4.60
N THR A 225 -8.00 -15.18 5.34
CA THR A 225 -6.62 -15.36 4.83
C THR A 225 -6.33 -16.83 4.53
N SER A 226 -6.74 -17.77 5.40
CA SER A 226 -6.55 -19.21 5.18
C SER A 226 -7.37 -19.72 3.98
N LEU A 227 -8.62 -19.28 3.86
CA LEU A 227 -9.50 -19.58 2.72
C LEU A 227 -8.87 -19.13 1.41
N LEU A 228 -8.46 -17.85 1.34
CA LEU A 228 -7.81 -17.31 0.15
C LEU A 228 -6.55 -18.12 -0.17
N ARG A 229 -5.66 -18.33 0.80
CA ARG A 229 -4.45 -19.16 0.61
C ARG A 229 -4.75 -20.58 0.12
N LYS A 230 -5.88 -21.19 0.51
CA LYS A 230 -6.35 -22.49 -0.01
C LYS A 230 -6.83 -22.38 -1.45
N LEU A 231 -7.58 -21.33 -1.78
CA LEU A 231 -7.99 -21.01 -3.14
C LEU A 231 -6.77 -20.82 -4.06
N ASN A 232 -5.74 -20.09 -3.61
CA ASN A 232 -4.46 -19.91 -4.31
C ASN A 232 -3.75 -21.22 -4.65
N ARG A 233 -3.98 -22.29 -3.86
CA ARG A 233 -3.40 -23.61 -4.15
C ARG A 233 -4.20 -24.42 -5.17
N ARG A 234 -5.50 -24.16 -5.27
CA ARG A 234 -6.42 -24.90 -6.15
C ARG A 234 -6.53 -24.30 -7.54
N LEU A 235 -6.37 -22.99 -7.64
CA LEU A 235 -6.37 -22.29 -8.92
C LEU A 235 -5.04 -22.51 -9.65
N GLU A 236 -5.14 -22.82 -10.94
CA GLU A 236 -3.99 -22.98 -11.82
C GLU A 236 -3.22 -21.66 -11.99
N LEU A 237 -1.92 -21.75 -12.28
CA LEU A 237 -1.00 -20.60 -12.38
C LEU A 237 -1.47 -19.51 -13.37
N GLY A 238 -2.29 -19.86 -14.37
CA GLY A 238 -2.79 -18.93 -15.39
C GLY A 238 -3.94 -18.05 -14.91
N VAL A 239 -4.83 -18.56 -14.07
CA VAL A 239 -6.07 -17.85 -13.66
C VAL A 239 -5.74 -16.64 -12.78
N TRP A 240 -4.67 -16.70 -11.97
CA TRP A 240 -4.24 -15.62 -11.10
C TRP A 240 -3.70 -14.38 -11.82
N ARG A 241 -3.25 -14.53 -13.06
CA ARG A 241 -2.76 -13.41 -13.87
C ARG A 241 -3.86 -12.79 -14.73
N ASP A 242 -5.06 -13.37 -14.71
CA ASP A 242 -6.21 -12.85 -15.42
C ASP A 242 -6.72 -11.57 -14.72
N PRO A 243 -6.81 -10.43 -15.43
CA PRO A 243 -7.42 -9.21 -14.91
C PRO A 243 -8.82 -9.42 -14.32
N ALA A 244 -9.60 -10.38 -14.82
CA ALA A 244 -10.92 -10.73 -14.32
C ALA A 244 -10.86 -11.38 -12.94
N TYR A 245 -9.86 -12.23 -12.70
CA TYR A 245 -9.62 -12.84 -11.39
C TYR A 245 -9.20 -11.79 -10.36
N ASP A 246 -8.28 -10.91 -10.76
CA ASP A 246 -7.81 -9.79 -9.95
C ASP A 246 -8.93 -8.80 -9.63
N ALA A 247 -9.84 -8.55 -10.57
CA ALA A 247 -11.05 -7.74 -10.35
C ALA A 247 -12.01 -8.41 -9.37
N LEU A 248 -12.25 -9.72 -9.52
CA LEU A 248 -13.13 -10.50 -8.65
C LEU A 248 -12.60 -10.58 -7.21
N ILE A 249 -11.31 -10.86 -7.02
CA ILE A 249 -10.70 -10.84 -5.69
C ILE A 249 -10.72 -9.42 -5.10
N ARG A 250 -10.40 -8.39 -5.90
CA ARG A 250 -10.51 -7.01 -5.43
C ARG A 250 -11.93 -6.67 -5.01
N GLU A 251 -12.94 -7.12 -5.72
CA GLU A 251 -14.35 -6.89 -5.41
C GLU A 251 -14.80 -7.63 -4.14
N LEU A 252 -14.40 -8.90 -3.98
CA LEU A 252 -14.60 -9.67 -2.74
C LEU A 252 -13.93 -9.03 -1.52
N LEU A 253 -12.76 -8.41 -1.72
CA LEU A 253 -12.04 -7.66 -0.69
C LEU A 253 -12.62 -6.26 -0.45
N ALA A 254 -13.13 -5.59 -1.50
CA ALA A 254 -13.64 -4.21 -1.45
C ALA A 254 -15.05 -4.11 -0.88
N GLN A 255 -15.91 -5.11 -1.08
CA GLN A 255 -17.26 -5.13 -0.48
C GLN A 255 -17.25 -5.42 1.03
N GLN A 256 -16.07 -5.49 1.68
CA GLN A 256 -15.89 -5.78 3.11
C GLN A 256 -16.44 -7.14 3.58
N VAL A 257 -16.77 -8.06 2.66
CA VAL A 257 -17.48 -9.31 2.97
C VAL A 257 -16.56 -10.31 3.66
N LEU A 258 -15.33 -10.46 3.16
CA LEU A 258 -14.27 -11.22 3.85
C LEU A 258 -13.69 -10.48 5.06
N VAL A 259 -14.22 -9.30 5.38
CA VAL A 259 -13.83 -8.55 6.57
C VAL A 259 -15.03 -8.47 7.49
N SER A 260 -15.39 -9.62 8.06
CA SER A 260 -16.41 -9.70 9.09
C SER A 260 -16.07 -8.77 10.26
N ARG A 261 -17.09 -8.10 10.84
CA ARG A 261 -16.95 -7.27 12.05
C ARG A 261 -16.38 -8.05 13.26
N LYS A 262 -16.36 -9.38 13.21
CA LYS A 262 -15.81 -10.27 14.25
C LYS A 262 -14.57 -11.06 13.80
N ALA A 263 -13.92 -10.67 12.71
CA ALA A 263 -12.77 -11.39 12.17
C ALA A 263 -11.62 -11.41 13.20
N VAL A 264 -11.09 -12.60 13.50
CA VAL A 264 -9.91 -12.74 14.37
C VAL A 264 -8.69 -12.25 13.59
N PRO A 265 -7.97 -11.23 14.07
CA PRO A 265 -6.86 -10.64 13.32
C PRO A 265 -5.67 -11.58 13.22
N VAL A 266 -4.92 -11.49 12.13
CA VAL A 266 -3.60 -12.10 12.04
C VAL A 266 -2.64 -11.28 12.90
N ARG A 267 -2.01 -11.92 13.90
CA ARG A 267 -1.01 -11.30 14.78
C ARG A 267 0.32 -12.03 14.70
N LEU A 268 1.40 -11.32 15.01
CA LEU A 268 2.74 -11.91 15.11
C LEU A 268 2.72 -13.05 16.17
N PRO A 269 3.37 -14.20 15.91
CA PRO A 269 3.50 -15.26 16.89
C PRO A 269 4.31 -14.81 18.12
N PRO A 270 3.99 -15.29 19.34
CA PRO A 270 4.72 -14.92 20.57
C PRO A 270 6.23 -15.15 20.48
N ASP A 271 6.67 -16.23 19.83
CA ASP A 271 8.09 -16.59 19.65
C ASP A 271 8.85 -15.66 18.70
N ARG A 272 8.18 -14.68 18.07
CA ARG A 272 8.76 -13.77 17.07
C ARG A 272 8.80 -12.32 17.50
N TYR A 273 8.25 -11.99 18.67
CA TYR A 273 8.33 -10.64 19.22
C TYR A 273 9.76 -10.22 19.52
N GLU A 274 10.59 -11.13 20.03
CA GLU A 274 12.00 -10.83 20.33
C GLU A 274 12.75 -10.33 19.08
N PHE A 275 12.59 -11.02 17.94
CA PHE A 275 13.16 -10.58 16.67
C PHE A 275 12.65 -9.18 16.26
N ALA A 276 11.34 -8.95 16.37
CA ALA A 276 10.74 -7.67 16.00
C ALA A 276 11.22 -6.52 16.92
N GLU A 277 11.41 -6.79 18.22
CA GLU A 277 11.92 -5.84 19.21
C GLU A 277 13.40 -5.52 18.97
N GLN A 278 14.22 -6.52 18.67
CA GLN A 278 15.63 -6.34 18.31
C GLN A 278 15.78 -5.49 17.04
N GLN A 279 14.99 -5.78 16.00
CA GLN A 279 14.99 -4.98 14.77
C GLN A 279 14.51 -3.55 15.01
N ALA A 280 13.46 -3.37 15.82
CA ALA A 280 13.00 -2.03 16.19
C ALA A 280 14.08 -1.24 16.92
N ALA A 281 14.84 -1.87 17.83
CA ALA A 281 15.96 -1.22 18.51
C ALA A 281 17.04 -0.75 17.50
N LEU A 282 17.44 -1.62 16.57
CA LEU A 282 18.40 -1.27 15.52
C LEU A 282 17.92 -0.08 14.66
N TRP A 283 16.64 -0.06 14.28
CA TRP A 283 16.07 1.04 13.51
C TRP A 283 16.01 2.34 14.30
N ILE A 284 15.61 2.29 15.57
CA ILE A 284 15.55 3.47 16.46
C ILE A 284 16.96 4.05 16.66
N ASP A 285 17.95 3.19 16.91
CA ASP A 285 19.35 3.63 17.10
C ASP A 285 19.90 4.28 15.82
N TRP A 286 19.61 3.71 14.65
CA TRP A 286 19.98 4.30 13.37
C TRP A 286 19.30 5.67 13.14
N ILE A 287 18.01 5.79 13.44
CA ILE A 287 17.27 7.06 13.30
C ILE A 287 17.92 8.13 14.19
N LYS A 288 18.17 7.81 15.47
CA LYS A 288 18.80 8.75 16.42
C LYS A 288 20.21 9.16 16.00
N GLY A 289 20.97 8.26 15.36
CA GLY A 289 22.34 8.53 14.90
C GLY A 289 22.47 9.15 13.51
N SER A 290 21.41 9.18 12.70
CA SER A 290 21.48 9.58 11.28
C SER A 290 21.22 11.06 11.01
N GLY A 291 20.62 11.79 11.97
CA GLY A 291 20.26 13.20 11.81
C GLY A 291 19.09 13.45 10.87
N VAL A 292 18.36 12.41 10.48
CA VAL A 292 17.13 12.51 9.67
C VAL A 292 16.03 13.24 10.43
N ASP A 293 15.12 13.89 9.70
CA ASP A 293 13.94 14.50 10.31
C ASP A 293 12.92 13.43 10.70
N VAL A 294 12.49 13.43 11.97
CA VAL A 294 11.53 12.45 12.49
C VAL A 294 10.20 13.14 12.78
N ILE A 295 9.14 12.59 12.20
CA ILE A 295 7.79 13.10 12.35
C ILE A 295 6.92 12.06 13.05
N GLY A 296 6.68 12.32 14.34
CA GLY A 296 5.99 11.43 15.27
C GLY A 296 6.93 10.96 16.37
N ASP A 297 6.64 9.79 16.96
CA ASP A 297 7.46 9.21 18.02
C ASP A 297 8.20 7.97 17.50
N VAL A 298 9.51 7.88 17.71
CA VAL A 298 10.31 6.69 17.35
C VAL A 298 9.91 5.45 18.14
N GLU A 299 9.31 5.62 19.32
CA GLU A 299 8.81 4.52 20.13
C GLU A 299 7.58 3.85 19.49
N ASP A 300 6.91 4.49 18.52
CA ASP A 300 5.89 3.84 17.69
C ASP A 300 6.43 2.64 16.87
N LEU A 301 7.75 2.55 16.69
CA LEU A 301 8.41 1.41 16.03
C LEU A 301 8.53 0.18 16.93
N ARG A 302 8.39 0.34 18.25
CA ARG A 302 8.41 -0.81 19.16
C ARG A 302 7.09 -1.58 19.06
N PRO A 303 7.14 -2.89 18.78
CA PRO A 303 5.92 -3.69 18.72
C PRO A 303 5.27 -3.81 20.11
N ARG A 304 3.95 -3.62 20.19
CA ARG A 304 3.19 -3.87 21.42
C ARG A 304 2.87 -5.37 21.51
N ARG A 305 3.32 -6.02 22.59
CA ARG A 305 2.95 -7.41 22.90
C ARG A 305 1.45 -7.50 23.24
N PRO A 306 0.78 -8.62 22.95
CA PRO A 306 -0.57 -8.87 23.43
C PRO A 306 -0.61 -8.86 24.96
N ALA A 307 -1.80 -8.63 25.54
CA ALA A 307 -1.97 -8.69 26.99
C ALA A 307 -1.67 -10.10 27.51
N GLU A 308 -1.19 -10.19 28.76
CA GLU A 308 -0.92 -11.48 29.39
C GLU A 308 -2.20 -12.34 29.43
N GLY A 309 -2.07 -13.62 29.09
CA GLY A 309 -3.20 -14.55 28.98
C GLY A 309 -4.00 -14.48 27.68
N GLU A 310 -3.72 -13.54 26.77
CA GLU A 310 -4.35 -13.52 25.45
C GLU A 310 -3.86 -14.69 24.59
N GLU A 311 -4.75 -15.63 24.26
CA GLU A 311 -4.42 -16.80 23.47
C GLU A 311 -4.15 -16.43 22.00
N TRP A 312 -2.91 -16.60 21.55
CA TRP A 312 -2.55 -16.42 20.14
C TRP A 312 -3.24 -17.47 19.25
N LYS A 313 -3.84 -17.02 18.15
CA LYS A 313 -4.52 -17.87 17.17
C LYS A 313 -3.65 -18.06 15.93
N ASP A 314 -3.22 -19.29 15.69
CA ASP A 314 -2.35 -19.63 14.57
C ASP A 314 -3.07 -19.48 13.21
N PRO A 315 -2.65 -18.54 12.35
CA PRO A 315 -3.24 -18.35 11.03
C PRO A 315 -2.92 -19.49 10.04
N ASP A 316 -1.95 -20.35 10.34
CA ASP A 316 -1.66 -21.54 9.56
C ASP A 316 -2.53 -22.75 9.97
N ARG A 317 -3.19 -22.69 11.14
CA ARG A 317 -4.03 -23.76 11.72
C ARG A 317 -5.40 -23.25 12.15
N VAL A 318 -6.19 -22.78 11.19
CA VAL A 318 -7.54 -22.28 11.46
C VAL A 318 -8.53 -23.44 11.72
N ARG A 319 -9.41 -23.27 12.71
CA ARG A 319 -10.49 -24.22 13.01
C ARG A 319 -11.46 -24.33 11.83
N ALA A 320 -11.84 -25.56 11.47
CA ALA A 320 -12.70 -25.84 10.31
C ALA A 320 -14.02 -25.05 10.31
N LYS A 321 -14.64 -24.84 11.49
CA LYS A 321 -15.88 -24.06 11.64
C LYS A 321 -15.72 -22.60 11.20
N LEU A 322 -14.58 -21.97 11.52
CA LEU A 322 -14.31 -20.58 11.12
C LEU A 322 -14.03 -20.48 9.62
N GLU A 323 -13.28 -21.43 9.08
CA GLU A 323 -13.01 -21.47 7.63
C GLU A 323 -14.28 -21.75 6.82
N LEU A 324 -15.17 -22.63 7.30
CA LEU A 324 -16.46 -22.90 6.66
C LEU A 324 -17.34 -21.65 6.65
N GLY A 325 -17.40 -20.91 7.76
CA GLY A 325 -18.12 -19.63 7.82
C GLY A 325 -17.61 -18.64 6.77
N ALA A 326 -16.29 -18.41 6.75
CA ALA A 326 -15.65 -17.55 5.74
C ALA A 326 -15.93 -18.01 4.30
N ALA A 327 -15.97 -19.32 4.05
CA ALA A 327 -16.26 -19.87 2.73
C ALA A 327 -17.71 -19.64 2.30
N LEU A 328 -18.68 -19.81 3.21
CA LEU A 328 -20.09 -19.55 2.95
C LEU A 328 -20.34 -18.06 2.70
N ASP A 329 -19.71 -17.18 3.47
CA ASP A 329 -19.78 -15.73 3.27
C ASP A 329 -19.24 -15.34 1.89
N ALA A 330 -18.07 -15.88 1.52
CA ALA A 330 -17.48 -15.66 0.20
C ALA A 330 -18.39 -16.15 -0.95
N LEU A 331 -18.92 -17.37 -0.84
CA LEU A 331 -19.80 -17.96 -1.86
C LEU A 331 -21.11 -17.19 -2.02
N THR A 332 -21.69 -16.70 -0.93
CA THR A 332 -22.90 -15.86 -0.96
C THR A 332 -22.68 -14.64 -1.84
N VAL A 333 -21.53 -13.98 -1.69
CA VAL A 333 -21.23 -12.76 -2.44
C VAL A 333 -20.81 -13.02 -3.87
N MET A 334 -20.03 -14.06 -4.13
CA MET A 334 -19.76 -14.49 -5.50
C MET A 334 -21.06 -14.81 -6.25
N THR A 335 -22.03 -15.43 -5.57
CA THR A 335 -23.34 -15.75 -6.15
C THR A 335 -24.16 -14.49 -6.43
N GLN A 336 -24.21 -13.56 -5.47
CA GLN A 336 -24.91 -12.28 -5.67
C GLN A 336 -24.28 -11.46 -6.80
N GLU A 337 -22.96 -11.41 -6.87
CA GLU A 337 -22.23 -10.69 -7.91
C GLU A 337 -22.47 -11.33 -9.29
N ALA A 338 -22.42 -12.66 -9.39
CA ALA A 338 -22.76 -13.36 -10.62
C ALA A 338 -24.20 -13.07 -11.08
N ALA A 339 -25.17 -13.02 -10.15
CA ALA A 339 -26.55 -12.67 -10.44
C ALA A 339 -26.71 -11.20 -10.89
N ASN A 340 -25.98 -10.27 -10.25
CA ASN A 340 -25.97 -8.85 -10.61
C ASN A 340 -25.38 -8.64 -12.01
N ARG A 341 -24.25 -9.31 -12.33
CA ARG A 341 -23.61 -9.24 -13.66
C ARG A 341 -24.51 -9.78 -14.75
N ALA A 342 -25.12 -10.94 -14.54
CA ALA A 342 -26.09 -11.50 -15.48
C ALA A 342 -27.29 -10.56 -15.73
N SER A 343 -27.76 -9.90 -14.67
CA SER A 343 -28.83 -8.90 -14.77
C SER A 343 -28.39 -7.66 -15.57
N ALA A 344 -27.20 -7.12 -15.30
CA ALA A 344 -26.65 -5.96 -16.00
C ALA A 344 -26.37 -6.24 -17.49
N GLU A 345 -25.85 -7.43 -17.82
CA GLU A 345 -25.68 -7.88 -19.21
C GLU A 345 -27.02 -7.99 -19.93
N SER A 346 -28.08 -8.48 -19.26
CA SER A 346 -29.44 -8.52 -19.82
C SER A 346 -30.01 -7.13 -20.13
N VAL A 347 -29.68 -6.13 -19.32
CA VAL A 347 -30.14 -4.74 -19.51
C VAL A 347 -29.33 -4.07 -20.63
N SER A 348 -28.01 -4.27 -20.66
CA SER A 348 -27.16 -3.77 -21.75
C SER A 348 -27.54 -4.36 -23.10
N GLY A 349 -27.86 -5.66 -23.15
CA GLY A 349 -28.37 -6.33 -24.35
C GLY A 349 -29.68 -5.71 -24.86
N ARG A 350 -30.66 -5.51 -23.96
CA ARG A 350 -31.94 -4.86 -24.28
C ARG A 350 -31.78 -3.42 -24.78
N LEU A 351 -30.84 -2.66 -24.22
CA LEU A 351 -30.53 -1.29 -24.67
C LEU A 351 -29.86 -1.28 -26.04
N ARG A 352 -28.95 -2.22 -26.35
CA ARG A 352 -28.35 -2.35 -27.68
C ARG A 352 -29.37 -2.74 -28.73
N ASP A 353 -30.27 -3.66 -28.42
CA ASP A 353 -31.34 -4.08 -29.36
C ASP A 353 -32.32 -2.93 -29.63
N THR A 354 -32.66 -2.15 -28.61
CA THR A 354 -33.49 -0.94 -28.77
C THR A 354 -32.78 0.12 -29.62
N ALA A 355 -31.50 0.36 -29.38
CA ALA A 355 -30.69 1.31 -30.15
C ALA A 355 -30.47 0.88 -31.61
N ARG A 356 -30.47 -0.44 -31.89
CA ARG A 356 -30.38 -1.00 -33.24
C ARG A 356 -31.70 -0.83 -33.99
N ARG A 357 -32.84 -1.12 -33.36
CA ARG A 357 -34.19 -0.89 -33.93
C ARG A 357 -34.49 0.58 -34.22
N LEU A 358 -33.88 1.51 -33.50
CA LEU A 358 -33.99 2.95 -33.74
C LEU A 358 -33.06 3.45 -34.86
N ARG A 359 -32.05 2.67 -35.27
CA ARG A 359 -31.15 2.98 -36.40
C ARG A 359 -31.61 2.38 -37.72
N ASP A 360 -32.40 1.30 -37.67
CA ASP A 360 -32.94 0.62 -38.84
C ASP A 360 -34.33 1.18 -39.26
N ARG A 361 -34.74 2.33 -38.70
CA ARG A 361 -35.88 3.17 -39.08
C ARG A 361 -35.35 4.51 -39.56
#